data_AF-A0A2S6BX62-F1
#
_entry.id   AF-A0A2S6BX62-F1
#
_cell.length_a   1.000
_cell.length_b   1.000
_cell.length_c   1.000
_cell.angle_alpha   90.00
_cell.angle_beta   90.00
_cell.angle_gamma   90.00
#
_symmetry.space_group_name_H-M   'P 1'
#
loop_
_entity.id
_entity.type
_entity.pdbx_description
1 polymer ?
#
loop_
_entity_poly.entity_id
_entity_poly.type
_entity_poly.pdbx_seq_one_letter_code
_entity_poly.pdbx_strand_id
1 'polypeptide(L)'
;MARDKGLFRKKIYQHAAEPWEGNSIPLKADLVMLAKDWATLTTSCGSETDHEQVPSSCPISFEEQDAEETIDKMIEQEDVDKKMEILRDVIEISTDGWVSFEKYDDAVAEANHMKVQALSYAESDLERSMTEQHWPFDDFDEEGES
;
A
#
# COMPACT_ATOMS: atom_id res chain seq x y z
N MET A 1 7.52 3.31 -23.96
CA MET A 1 7.61 4.75 -23.62
C MET A 1 6.24 5.44 -23.57
N ALA A 2 5.36 5.41 -24.59
CA ALA A 2 4.04 6.04 -24.50
C ALA A 2 3.02 5.28 -23.61
N ARG A 3 3.03 3.94 -23.66
CA ARG A 3 2.16 3.08 -22.82
C ARG A 3 2.42 3.27 -21.32
N ASP A 4 3.67 3.44 -20.96
CA ASP A 4 4.14 3.63 -19.58
C ASP A 4 3.60 4.93 -18.95
N LYS A 5 3.68 6.04 -19.69
CA LYS A 5 3.09 7.34 -19.29
C LYS A 5 1.57 7.28 -19.14
N GLY A 6 0.89 6.55 -20.03
CA GLY A 6 -0.56 6.39 -19.98
C GLY A 6 -1.01 5.62 -18.74
N LEU A 7 -0.29 4.56 -18.38
CA LEU A 7 -0.54 3.79 -17.15
C LEU A 7 -0.28 4.64 -15.91
N PHE A 8 0.82 5.40 -15.89
CA PHE A 8 1.13 6.29 -14.78
C PHE A 8 0.08 7.38 -14.56
N ARG A 9 -0.38 8.05 -15.62
CA ARG A 9 -1.47 9.04 -15.53
C ARG A 9 -2.78 8.42 -15.03
N LYS A 10 -3.09 7.20 -15.49
CA LYS A 10 -4.27 6.45 -15.01
C LYS A 10 -4.14 6.16 -13.51
N LYS A 11 -2.97 5.69 -13.05
CA LYS A 11 -2.69 5.37 -11.64
C LYS A 11 -2.93 6.60 -10.73
N ILE A 12 -2.35 7.75 -11.07
CA ILE A 12 -2.55 9.01 -10.33
C ILE A 12 -4.04 9.36 -10.26
N TYR A 13 -4.75 9.28 -11.39
CA TYR A 13 -6.17 9.59 -11.43
C TYR A 13 -6.99 8.66 -10.53
N GLN A 14 -6.68 7.36 -10.51
CA GLN A 14 -7.36 6.38 -9.65
C GLN A 14 -7.15 6.73 -8.18
N HIS A 15 -5.90 6.87 -7.73
CA HIS A 15 -5.61 7.23 -6.34
C HIS A 15 -6.16 8.61 -5.92
N ALA A 16 -6.29 9.57 -6.84
CA ALA A 16 -6.87 10.87 -6.55
C ALA A 16 -8.40 10.88 -6.52
N ALA A 17 -9.04 9.93 -7.19
CA ALA A 17 -10.50 9.82 -7.30
C ALA A 17 -11.12 8.88 -6.27
N GLU A 18 -10.33 7.98 -5.69
CA GLU A 18 -10.77 7.06 -4.63
C GLU A 18 -11.20 7.84 -3.37
N PRO A 19 -12.27 7.40 -2.67
CA PRO A 19 -12.61 7.94 -1.36
C PRO A 19 -11.42 7.83 -0.41
N TRP A 20 -11.25 8.84 0.45
CA TRP A 20 -10.15 8.79 1.40
C TRP A 20 -10.44 7.80 2.55
N GLU A 21 -9.65 6.73 2.61
CA GLU A 21 -9.75 5.66 3.61
C GLU A 21 -8.65 5.75 4.70
N GLY A 22 -8.06 6.94 4.89
CA GLY A 22 -7.05 7.16 5.93
C GLY A 22 -5.59 6.93 5.49
N ASN A 23 -5.33 6.42 4.29
CA ASN A 23 -3.97 6.29 3.75
C ASN A 23 -3.74 7.26 2.56
N SER A 24 -2.78 8.18 2.69
CA SER A 24 -2.39 9.10 1.61
C SER A 24 -1.05 8.76 0.95
N ILE A 25 -0.35 7.72 1.43
CA ILE A 25 0.99 7.36 0.96
C ILE A 25 0.99 7.00 -0.54
N PRO A 26 0.07 6.18 -1.08
CA PRO A 26 0.08 5.82 -2.49
C PRO A 26 -0.07 7.03 -3.42
N LEU A 27 -1.03 7.92 -3.12
CA LEU A 27 -1.22 9.15 -3.90
C LEU A 27 -0.02 10.08 -3.79
N LYS A 28 0.54 10.27 -2.59
CA LYS A 28 1.69 11.14 -2.37
C LYS A 28 2.94 10.62 -3.09
N ALA A 29 3.19 9.31 -3.06
CA ALA A 29 4.29 8.68 -3.79
C ALA A 29 4.16 8.89 -5.30
N ASP A 30 2.95 8.74 -5.84
CA ASP A 30 2.70 9.01 -7.26
C ASP A 30 2.91 10.50 -7.62
N LEU A 31 2.53 11.43 -6.75
CA LEU A 31 2.80 12.86 -6.95
C LEU A 31 4.29 13.20 -6.87
N VAL A 32 5.04 12.55 -5.98
CA VAL A 32 6.52 12.66 -5.90
C VAL A 32 7.16 12.18 -7.20
N MET A 33 6.74 11.01 -7.71
CA MET A 33 7.22 10.49 -9.00
C MET A 33 6.84 11.43 -10.15
N LEU A 34 5.61 11.99 -10.15
CA LEU A 34 5.18 12.95 -11.14
C LEU A 34 6.03 14.23 -11.13
N ALA A 35 6.39 14.73 -9.95
CA ALA A 35 7.22 15.92 -9.81
C ALA A 35 8.64 15.67 -10.35
N LYS A 36 9.21 14.49 -10.09
CA LYS A 36 10.53 14.06 -10.59
C LYS A 36 10.54 13.88 -12.12
N ASP A 37 9.51 13.27 -12.69
CA ASP A 37 9.43 12.94 -14.13
C ASP A 37 8.63 13.95 -14.97
N TRP A 38 8.38 15.13 -14.44
CA TRP A 38 7.48 16.13 -15.03
C TRP A 38 7.82 16.49 -16.48
N ALA A 39 9.11 16.73 -16.78
CA ALA A 39 9.57 17.04 -18.13
C ALA A 39 9.25 15.88 -19.10
N THR A 40 9.49 14.64 -18.67
CA THR A 40 9.20 13.44 -19.45
C THR A 40 7.71 13.30 -19.73
N LEU A 41 6.84 13.64 -18.77
CA LEU A 41 5.39 13.53 -18.89
C LEU A 41 4.76 14.61 -19.80
N THR A 42 5.38 15.79 -19.89
CA THR A 42 4.88 16.95 -20.65
C THR A 42 5.42 17.02 -22.09
N THR A 43 6.59 16.43 -22.37
CA THR A 43 7.27 16.47 -23.69
C THR A 43 6.47 15.82 -24.85
N SER A 44 5.36 15.11 -24.61
CA SER A 44 4.53 14.51 -25.69
C SER A 44 3.25 15.27 -26.06
N CYS A 45 3.07 16.50 -25.58
CA CYS A 45 1.88 17.31 -25.87
C CYS A 45 2.07 18.34 -27.01
N GLY A 46 3.14 18.23 -27.81
CA GLY A 46 3.37 19.10 -28.95
C GLY A 46 2.74 18.56 -30.24
N SER A 47 1.61 19.11 -30.65
CA SER A 47 1.33 19.27 -32.09
C SER A 47 2.36 20.25 -32.67
N GLU A 48 2.82 19.99 -33.88
CA GLU A 48 3.96 20.63 -34.57
C GLU A 48 3.74 22.10 -34.97
N THR A 49 2.93 22.85 -34.23
CA THR A 49 2.67 24.26 -34.49
C THR A 49 2.74 25.06 -33.20
N ASP A 50 3.66 26.03 -33.24
CA ASP A 50 3.77 27.21 -32.40
C ASP A 50 4.65 27.12 -31.14
N HIS A 51 5.84 27.73 -31.32
CA HIS A 51 6.68 28.46 -30.36
C HIS A 51 7.14 27.74 -29.08
N GLU A 52 8.45 27.44 -29.02
CA GLU A 52 9.29 27.30 -27.81
C GLU A 52 8.52 27.08 -26.50
N GLN A 53 7.93 25.91 -26.34
CA GLN A 53 7.38 25.47 -25.07
C GLN A 53 8.55 25.03 -24.20
N VAL A 54 9.16 25.99 -23.50
CA VAL A 54 10.00 25.69 -22.33
C VAL A 54 9.18 24.75 -21.44
N PRO A 55 9.69 23.58 -21.03
CA PRO A 55 8.97 22.73 -20.09
C PRO A 55 8.68 23.57 -18.85
N SER A 56 7.42 23.92 -18.64
CA SER A 56 7.02 24.66 -17.45
C SER A 56 7.47 23.84 -16.25
N SER A 57 8.14 24.44 -15.27
CA SER A 57 8.50 23.75 -14.03
C SER A 57 7.27 23.06 -13.44
N CYS A 58 7.45 21.91 -12.78
CA CYS A 58 6.34 21.22 -12.13
C CYS A 58 5.64 22.19 -11.16
N PRO A 59 4.29 22.29 -11.17
CA PRO A 59 3.56 23.21 -10.29
C PRO A 59 3.63 22.79 -8.81
N ILE A 60 4.07 21.57 -8.53
CA ILE A 60 4.24 21.02 -7.19
C ILE A 60 5.69 20.64 -6.95
N SER A 61 6.12 20.74 -5.70
CA SER A 61 7.45 20.35 -5.24
C SER A 61 7.35 19.77 -3.85
N PHE A 62 8.22 18.82 -3.55
CA PHE A 62 8.34 18.21 -2.22
C PHE A 62 9.70 18.55 -1.64
N GLU A 63 9.77 18.65 -0.32
CA GLU A 63 11.07 18.60 0.37
C GLU A 63 11.70 17.24 0.12
N GLU A 64 13.02 17.20 -0.07
CA GLU A 64 13.74 15.98 -0.43
C GLU A 64 13.54 14.87 0.61
N GLN A 65 13.65 15.22 1.90
CA GLN A 65 13.41 14.30 3.01
C GLN A 65 11.98 13.74 2.98
N ASP A 66 10.97 14.60 2.78
CA ASP A 66 9.57 14.18 2.75
C ASP A 66 9.26 13.26 1.55
N ALA A 67 9.90 13.52 0.41
CA ALA A 67 9.80 12.68 -0.77
C ALA A 67 10.42 11.30 -0.53
N GLU A 68 11.60 11.24 0.08
CA GLU A 68 12.28 9.98 0.41
C GLU A 68 11.46 9.16 1.42
N GLU A 69 11.04 9.76 2.54
CA GLU A 69 10.22 9.10 3.56
C GLU A 69 8.90 8.56 2.98
N THR A 70 8.31 9.28 2.03
CA THR A 70 7.07 8.82 1.37
C THR A 70 7.32 7.59 0.50
N ILE A 71 8.42 7.57 -0.26
CA ILE A 71 8.76 6.43 -1.12
C ILE A 71 9.13 5.22 -0.26
N ASP A 72 9.88 5.41 0.82
CA ASP A 72 10.24 4.32 1.74
C ASP A 72 8.99 3.69 2.37
N LYS A 73 8.06 4.51 2.85
CA LYS A 73 6.77 4.04 3.38
C LYS A 73 5.93 3.30 2.34
N MET A 74 5.92 3.75 1.09
CA MET A 74 5.21 3.06 0.01
C MET A 74 5.80 1.66 -0.20
N ILE A 75 7.14 1.54 -0.21
CA ILE A 75 7.83 0.26 -0.38
C ILE A 75 7.53 -0.69 0.80
N GLU A 76 7.57 -0.16 2.03
CA GLU A 76 7.24 -0.92 3.24
C GLU A 76 5.79 -1.41 3.22
N GLN A 77 4.84 -0.53 2.87
CA GLN A 77 3.42 -0.89 2.73
C GLN A 77 3.24 -1.99 1.68
N GLU A 78 3.85 -1.88 0.50
CA GLU A 78 3.76 -2.90 -0.54
C GLU A 78 4.34 -4.26 -0.11
N ASP A 79 5.39 -4.27 0.71
CA ASP A 79 5.97 -5.51 1.25
C ASP A 79 5.04 -6.17 2.27
N VAL A 80 4.48 -5.37 3.19
CA VAL A 80 3.50 -5.83 4.18
C VAL A 80 2.23 -6.34 3.51
N ASP A 81 1.72 -5.63 2.49
CA ASP A 81 0.52 -6.03 1.74
C ASP A 81 0.69 -7.38 1.05
N LYS A 82 1.86 -7.62 0.41
CA LYS A 82 2.19 -8.90 -0.22
C LYS A 82 2.28 -10.04 0.79
N LYS A 83 2.89 -9.78 1.96
CA LYS A 83 2.95 -10.77 3.04
C LYS A 83 1.54 -11.11 3.54
N MET A 84 0.70 -10.10 3.71
CA MET A 84 -0.69 -10.29 4.15
C MET A 84 -1.53 -11.03 3.10
N GLU A 85 -1.31 -10.78 1.80
CA GLU A 85 -1.93 -11.54 0.71
C GLU A 85 -1.58 -13.03 0.80
N ILE A 86 -0.29 -13.37 0.95
CA ILE A 86 0.16 -14.75 1.12
C ILE A 86 -0.49 -15.41 2.36
N LEU A 87 -0.58 -14.70 3.48
CA LEU A 87 -1.21 -15.23 4.69
C LEU A 87 -2.70 -15.51 4.46
N ARG A 88 -3.44 -14.58 3.86
CA ARG A 88 -4.86 -14.78 3.54
C ARG A 88 -5.09 -15.96 2.60
N ASP A 89 -4.24 -16.13 1.59
CA ASP A 89 -4.32 -17.24 0.64
C ASP A 89 -4.13 -18.59 1.34
N VAL A 90 -3.19 -18.67 2.31
CA VAL A 90 -2.94 -19.91 3.05
C VAL A 90 -4.06 -20.20 4.07
N ILE A 91 -4.64 -19.18 4.71
CA ILE A 91 -5.80 -19.34 5.62
C ILE A 91 -7.11 -19.60 4.83
N GLU A 92 -7.11 -19.35 3.51
CA GLU A 92 -8.28 -19.40 2.62
C GLU A 92 -9.40 -18.40 2.97
N ILE A 93 -9.01 -17.18 3.34
CA ILE A 93 -9.96 -16.09 3.67
C ILE A 93 -9.95 -15.01 2.59
N SER A 94 -11.07 -14.31 2.44
CA SER A 94 -11.15 -13.14 1.57
C SER A 94 -10.41 -11.93 2.15
N THR A 95 -10.31 -10.86 1.36
CA THR A 95 -9.64 -9.61 1.76
C THR A 95 -10.28 -8.93 2.96
N ASP A 96 -11.58 -9.12 3.17
CA ASP A 96 -12.36 -8.68 4.33
C ASP A 96 -12.41 -9.71 5.47
N GLY A 97 -11.62 -10.78 5.39
CA GLY A 97 -11.55 -11.83 6.42
C GLY A 97 -12.75 -12.79 6.43
N TRP A 98 -13.60 -12.74 5.41
CA TRP A 98 -14.79 -13.58 5.32
C TRP A 98 -14.46 -15.00 4.86
N VAL A 99 -15.18 -15.97 5.43
CA VAL A 99 -15.09 -17.40 5.09
C VAL A 99 -16.47 -18.07 5.20
N SER A 100 -16.72 -19.11 4.40
CA SER A 100 -17.94 -19.90 4.52
C SER A 100 -17.98 -20.65 5.85
N PHE A 101 -19.16 -20.80 6.45
CA PHE A 101 -19.36 -21.52 7.71
C PHE A 101 -18.68 -22.91 7.74
N GLU A 102 -18.73 -23.66 6.63
CA GLU A 102 -18.14 -25.00 6.52
C GLU A 102 -16.61 -25.02 6.65
N LYS A 103 -15.95 -23.89 6.36
CA LYS A 103 -14.49 -23.73 6.39
C LYS A 103 -14.00 -22.89 7.57
N TYR A 104 -14.92 -22.41 8.41
CA TYR A 104 -14.58 -21.49 9.50
C TYR A 104 -13.60 -22.12 10.49
N ASP A 105 -13.90 -23.33 10.97
CA ASP A 105 -13.05 -24.02 11.94
C ASP A 105 -11.65 -24.33 11.37
N ASP A 106 -11.56 -24.67 10.09
CA ASP A 106 -10.30 -24.91 9.39
C ASP A 106 -9.48 -23.61 9.26
N ALA A 107 -10.12 -22.50 8.88
CA ALA A 107 -9.48 -21.19 8.79
C ALA A 107 -8.97 -20.71 10.17
N VAL A 108 -9.76 -20.90 11.23
CA VAL A 108 -9.34 -20.59 12.61
C VAL A 108 -8.16 -21.46 13.03
N ALA A 109 -8.16 -22.75 12.70
CA ALA A 109 -7.05 -23.63 12.99
C ALA A 109 -5.76 -23.19 12.29
N GLU A 110 -5.83 -22.81 11.01
CA GLU A 110 -4.67 -22.36 10.24
C GLU A 110 -4.14 -21.00 10.74
N ALA A 111 -5.03 -20.04 11.03
CA ALA A 111 -4.64 -18.75 11.61
C ALA A 111 -3.91 -18.91 12.95
N ASN A 112 -4.39 -19.82 13.81
CA ASN A 112 -3.73 -20.14 15.08
C ASN A 112 -2.38 -20.84 14.87
N HIS A 113 -2.30 -21.77 13.91
CA HIS A 113 -1.06 -22.43 13.55
C HIS A 113 0.00 -21.43 13.08
N MET A 114 -0.37 -20.46 12.24
CA MET A 114 0.53 -19.38 11.83
C MET A 114 0.99 -18.51 12.99
N LYS A 115 0.09 -18.18 13.92
CA LYS A 115 0.45 -17.42 15.13
C LYS A 115 1.53 -18.14 15.93
N VAL A 116 1.36 -19.45 16.15
CA VAL A 116 2.36 -20.29 16.85
C VAL A 116 3.70 -20.29 16.11
N GLN A 117 3.69 -20.39 14.78
CA GLN A 117 4.92 -20.30 13.98
C GLN A 117 5.58 -18.93 14.12
N ALA A 118 4.83 -17.84 14.00
CA ALA A 118 5.35 -16.48 14.16
C ALA A 118 6.01 -16.28 15.55
N LEU A 119 5.35 -16.73 16.62
CA LEU A 119 5.89 -16.67 17.99
C LEU A 119 7.15 -17.51 18.18
N SER A 120 7.32 -18.58 17.39
CA SER A 120 8.53 -19.41 17.42
C SER A 120 9.73 -18.75 16.74
N TYR A 121 9.48 -17.83 15.80
CA TYR A 121 10.51 -17.05 15.12
C TYR A 121 10.89 -15.76 15.84
N ALA A 122 10.12 -15.32 16.84
CA ALA A 122 10.42 -14.13 17.62
C ALA A 122 11.79 -14.26 18.33
N GLU A 123 12.67 -13.28 18.11
CA GLU A 123 14.04 -13.28 18.63
C GLU A 123 14.12 -12.64 20.03
N SER A 124 13.09 -11.90 20.43
CA SER A 124 13.02 -11.22 21.72
C SER A 124 11.66 -11.37 22.41
N ASP A 125 11.66 -11.22 23.74
CA ASP A 125 10.42 -11.19 24.53
C ASP A 125 9.50 -10.02 24.13
N LEU A 126 10.10 -8.90 23.69
CA LEU A 126 9.34 -7.76 23.16
C LEU A 126 8.62 -8.15 21.86
N GLU A 127 9.33 -8.74 20.90
CA GLU A 127 8.71 -9.20 19.64
C GLU A 127 7.61 -10.24 19.87
N ARG A 128 7.84 -11.19 20.79
CA ARG A 128 6.82 -12.17 21.16
C ARG A 128 5.58 -11.49 21.73
N SER A 129 5.77 -10.58 22.69
CA SER A 129 4.67 -9.82 23.30
C SER A 129 3.91 -8.96 22.30
N MET A 130 4.61 -8.29 21.38
CA MET A 130 3.98 -7.50 20.32
C MET A 130 3.20 -8.39 19.35
N THR A 131 3.72 -9.57 19.01
CA THR A 131 3.03 -10.52 18.13
C THR A 131 1.77 -11.10 18.79
N GLU A 132 1.82 -11.37 20.10
CA GLU A 132 0.64 -11.82 20.85
C GLU A 132 -0.44 -10.75 20.93
N GLN A 133 -0.05 -9.49 21.17
CA GLN A 133 -0.98 -8.37 21.36
C GLN A 133 -1.54 -7.77 20.07
N HIS A 134 -0.89 -7.98 18.93
CA HIS A 134 -1.26 -7.34 17.66
C HIS A 134 -1.44 -8.35 16.53
N TRP A 135 -1.81 -9.58 16.86
CA TRP A 135 -2.06 -10.60 15.86
C TRP A 135 -3.24 -10.18 14.96
N PRO A 136 -3.05 -10.05 13.64
CA PRO A 136 -4.05 -9.45 12.75
C PRO A 136 -5.31 -10.30 12.55
N PHE A 137 -5.29 -11.57 12.98
CA PHE A 137 -6.42 -12.50 12.85
C PHE A 137 -7.01 -12.93 14.19
N ASP A 138 -6.55 -12.33 15.29
CA ASP A 138 -7.21 -12.54 16.57
C ASP A 138 -8.54 -11.78 16.58
N ASP A 139 -9.55 -12.38 17.17
CA ASP A 139 -10.79 -11.69 17.49
C ASP A 139 -10.49 -10.67 18.59
N PHE A 140 -10.41 -9.39 18.20
CA PHE A 140 -10.47 -8.32 19.18
C PHE A 140 -11.95 -8.16 19.52
N ASP A 141 -12.37 -8.80 20.61
CA ASP A 141 -13.59 -8.40 21.29
C ASP A 141 -13.43 -6.90 21.60
N GLU A 142 -14.03 -6.05 20.78
CA GLU A 142 -14.30 -4.67 21.14
C GLU A 142 -15.28 -4.77 22.31
N GLU A 143 -14.77 -4.92 23.54
CA GLU A 143 -15.56 -4.80 24.74
C GLU A 143 -16.24 -3.43 24.65
N GLY A 144 -17.50 -3.44 24.24
CA GLY A 144 -18.31 -2.25 24.16
C GLY A 144 -18.47 -1.71 25.56
N GLU A 145 -17.58 -0.79 25.96
CA GLU A 145 -17.77 0.03 27.14
C GLU A 145 -19.06 0.84 26.91
N SER A 146 -20.18 0.33 27.45
CA SER A 146 -21.47 1.02 27.49
C SER A 146 -21.55 1.95 28.70
#